data_AF-A0A2K1L0R7-F1
#
_entry.id   AF-A0A2K1L0R7-F1
#
_cell.length_a   1.000
_cell.length_b   1.000
_cell.length_c   1.000
_cell.angle_alpha   90.00
_cell.angle_beta   90.00
_cell.angle_gamma   90.00
#
_symmetry.space_group_name_H-M   'P 1'
#
loop_
_entity.id
_entity.type
_entity.pdbx_description
1 polymer ?
#
loop_
_entity_poly.entity_id
_entity_poly.type
_entity_poly.pdbx_seq_one_letter_code
_entity_poly.pdbx_strand_id
1 'polypeptide(L)' 'MWSDLQLCLDSKILLMRPKLYSANDRSFRDLRWFSFFKHLRQFETYQILRGVSGQVGVPFRDEYVFFEDT' A
#
# COMPACT_ATOMS: atom_id res chain seq x y z
N MET A 1 -2.56 6.11 -13.18
CA MET A 1 -1.25 6.22 -12.49
C MET A 1 -1.54 6.03 -11.01
N TRP A 2 -1.67 4.76 -10.61
CA TRP A 2 -1.97 4.31 -9.24
C TRP A 2 -0.63 3.76 -8.73
N SER A 3 0.12 4.51 -7.94
CA SER A 3 1.51 4.13 -7.61
C SER A 3 1.66 3.43 -6.26
N ASP A 4 0.56 3.06 -5.63
CA ASP A 4 0.57 2.24 -4.42
C ASP A 4 0.38 0.77 -4.82
N LEU A 5 1.28 -0.09 -4.33
CA LEU A 5 1.28 -1.50 -4.70
C LEU A 5 0.35 -2.25 -3.75
N GLN A 6 -0.68 -2.88 -4.30
CA GLN A 6 -1.62 -3.72 -3.56
C GLN A 6 -1.33 -5.19 -3.86
N LEU A 7 -1.07 -5.97 -2.82
CA LEU A 7 -0.94 -7.42 -2.93
C LEU A 7 -2.26 -8.07 -2.54
N CYS A 8 -2.83 -8.84 -3.48
CA CYS A 8 -4.09 -9.53 -3.31
C CYS A 8 -3.91 -11.03 -3.61
N LEU A 9 -4.47 -11.88 -2.76
CA LEU A 9 -4.52 -13.33 -2.94
C LEU A 9 -5.91 -13.81 -2.52
N ASP A 10 -6.54 -14.69 -3.30
CA ASP A 10 -7.86 -15.27 -3.00
C ASP A 10 -8.94 -14.26 -2.60
N SER A 11 -9.07 -13.18 -3.38
CA SER A 11 -10.00 -12.06 -3.13
C SER A 11 -9.78 -11.34 -1.78
N LYS A 12 -8.63 -11.57 -1.14
CA LYS A 12 -8.19 -10.90 0.07
C LYS A 12 -7.01 -10.00 -0.24
N ILE A 13 -7.08 -8.77 0.23
CA ILE A 13 -5.94 -7.84 0.21
C ILE A 13 -5.04 -8.24 1.38
N LEU A 14 -3.78 -8.56 1.09
CA LEU A 14 -2.78 -8.98 2.08
C LEU A 14 -1.98 -7.79 2.61
N LEU A 15 -1.60 -6.89 1.72
CA LEU A 15 -0.75 -5.75 2.03
C LEU A 15 -1.01 -4.59 1.06
N MET A 16 -1.06 -3.38 1.60
CA MET A 16 -0.98 -2.15 0.82
C MET A 16 0.37 -1.48 1.09
N ARG A 17 1.26 -1.45 0.09
CA ARG A 17 2.57 -0.80 0.21
C ARG A 17 2.49 0.66 -0.23
N PRO A 18 2.82 1.62 0.66
CA PRO A 18 2.93 3.01 0.29
C PRO A 18 4.13 3.27 -0.63
N LYS A 19 4.00 4.29 -1.48
CA LYS A 19 5.15 4.88 -2.16
C LYS A 19 6.03 5.68 -1.18
N LEU A 20 7.28 5.23 -1.01
CA LEU A 20 8.28 5.89 -0.16
C LEU A 20 8.98 7.07 -0.84
N TYR A 21 9.20 7.00 -2.15
CA TYR A 21 10.00 7.99 -2.88
C TYR A 21 9.23 8.61 -4.05
N SER A 22 9.36 9.93 -4.19
CA SER A 22 8.80 10.70 -5.30
C SER A 22 9.77 10.77 -6.45
N ALA A 23 9.30 10.51 -7.67
CA ALA A 23 9.96 11.10 -8.83
C ALA A 23 9.38 12.51 -8.97
N ASN A 24 10.16 13.54 -8.66
CA ASN A 24 9.74 14.94 -8.81
C ASN A 24 10.69 15.72 -9.74
N ASP A 25 11.09 15.08 -10.84
CA ASP A 25 11.89 15.70 -11.87
C ASP A 25 11.02 16.24 -12.98
N ARG A 26 11.32 17.48 -13.42
CA ARG A 26 10.93 18.27 -14.63
C ARG A 26 9.53 18.08 -15.25
N SER A 27 9.04 16.85 -15.43
CA SER A 27 7.71 16.49 -15.93
C SER A 27 6.82 15.80 -14.89
N PHE A 28 7.39 15.12 -13.89
CA PHE A 28 6.64 14.49 -12.81
C PHE A 28 6.41 15.48 -11.67
N ARG A 29 5.13 15.61 -11.28
CA ARG A 29 4.67 16.45 -10.17
C ARG A 29 3.86 15.62 -9.18
N ASP A 30 4.38 14.44 -8.84
CA ASP A 30 3.69 13.49 -7.96
C ASP A 30 3.35 14.14 -6.61
N LEU A 31 4.21 15.03 -6.10
CA LEU A 31 4.00 15.78 -4.85
C LEU A 31 2.76 16.69 -4.84
N ARG A 32 2.17 17.02 -6.00
CA ARG A 32 0.95 17.85 -6.05
C ARG A 32 -0.30 17.06 -5.68
N TRP A 33 -0.31 15.78 -6.00
CA TRP A 33 -1.49 14.92 -5.91
C TRP A 33 -1.33 13.80 -4.90
N PHE A 34 -0.09 13.41 -4.60
CA PHE A 34 0.25 12.30 -3.72
C PHE A 34 1.21 12.74 -2.62
N SER A 35 0.93 12.25 -1.42
CA SER A 35 1.81 12.41 -0.26
C SER A 35 2.71 11.19 -0.13
N PHE A 36 4.00 11.42 0.11
CA PHE A 36 4.94 10.36 0.43
C PHE A 36 4.68 9.83 1.82
N PHE A 37 4.79 8.51 1.97
CA PHE A 37 4.73 7.91 3.28
C PHE A 37 6.04 8.15 4.01
N LYS A 38 6.00 9.02 5.02
CA LYS A 38 7.18 9.42 5.81
C LYS A 38 7.44 8.49 6.99
N HIS A 39 6.49 7.60 7.28
CA HIS A 39 6.48 6.78 8.48
C HIS A 39 7.15 5.43 8.24
N LEU A 40 8.47 5.46 8.02
CA LEU A 40 9.27 4.25 7.89
C LEU A 40 9.07 3.37 9.14
N ARG A 41 8.61 2.13 8.93
CA ARG A 41 8.35 1.10 9.97
C ARG A 41 7.21 1.39 10.94
N GLN A 42 6.31 2.35 10.67
CA GLN A 42 5.12 2.49 11.50
C GLN A 42 4.02 1.53 11.08
N PHE A 43 3.24 1.14 12.10
CA PHE A 43 2.29 0.05 12.04
C PHE A 43 0.87 0.61 11.86
N GLU A 44 0.50 1.01 10.64
CA GLU A 44 -0.86 1.50 10.34
C GLU A 44 -1.76 0.40 9.75
N THR A 45 -3.05 0.49 10.06
CA THR A 45 -4.10 -0.39 9.50
C THR A 45 -5.12 0.50 8.81
N TYR A 46 -5.35 0.27 7.52
CA TYR A 46 -6.36 0.99 6.75
C TYR A 46 -7.65 0.20 6.75
N GLN A 47 -8.77 0.87 7.04
CA GLN A 47 -10.08 0.25 7.01
C GLN A 47 -10.53 0.05 5.56
N ILE A 48 -11.03 -1.14 5.26
CA ILE A 48 -11.57 -1.48 3.94
C ILE A 48 -13.08 -1.69 4.07
N LEU A 49 -13.78 -1.42 2.97
CA LEU A 49 -15.19 -1.71 2.85
C LEU A 49 -15.42 -3.23 2.94
N ARG A 50 -15.99 -3.67 4.07
CA ARG A 50 -16.25 -5.08 4.39
C ARG A 50 -17.11 -5.79 3.31
N GLY A 51 -17.92 -5.04 2.56
CA GLY A 51 -18.77 -5.58 1.49
C GLY A 51 -18.02 -6.15 0.28
N VAL A 52 -16.72 -5.83 0.10
CA VAL A 52 -15.96 -6.25 -1.09
C VAL A 52 -15.05 -7.45 -0.78
N SER A 53 -14.23 -7.38 0.27
CA SER A 53 -13.28 -8.46 0.63
C SER A 53 -13.64 -9.21 1.91
N GLY A 54 -14.69 -8.80 2.63
CA GLY A 54 -15.02 -9.32 3.95
C GLY A 54 -14.09 -8.85 5.07
N GLN A 55 -13.02 -8.11 4.77
CA GLN A 55 -12.03 -7.68 5.74
C GLN A 55 -12.39 -6.33 6.39
N VAL A 56 -12.00 -6.17 7.66
CA VAL A 56 -12.23 -4.93 8.43
C VAL A 56 -11.09 -3.93 8.24
N GLY A 57 -9.88 -4.42 8.02
CA GLY A 57 -8.74 -3.57 7.70
C GLY A 57 -7.54 -4.38 7.23
N VAL A 58 -6.60 -3.68 6.61
CA VAL A 58 -5.38 -4.25 6.02
C VAL A 58 -4.16 -3.45 6.46
N PRO A 59 -3.03 -4.13 6.67
CA PRO A 59 -1.78 -3.46 6.99
C PRO A 59 -1.35 -2.53 5.84
N PHE A 60 -1.00 -1.30 6.20
CA PHE A 60 -0.38 -0.33 5.30
C PHE A 60 1.03 -0.04 5.76
N ARG A 61 2.01 -0.72 5.16
CA ARG A 61 3.42 -0.63 5.53
C ARG A 61 4.33 -0.92 4.36
N ASP A 62 5.56 -0.47 4.51
CA ASP A 62 6.67 -0.94 3.71
C ASP A 62 7.22 -2.27 4.27
N GLU A 63 6.57 -3.38 3.90
CA GLU A 63 6.96 -4.72 4.36
C GLU A 63 6.98 -5.74 3.22
N TYR A 64 7.58 -6.89 3.50
CA TYR A 64 7.65 -8.03 2.58
C TYR A 64 6.60 -9.06 2.99
N VAL A 65 5.99 -9.70 2.00
CA VAL A 65 5.12 -10.86 2.22
C VAL A 65 5.97 -12.11 2.03
N PHE A 66 5.94 -13.00 3.02
CA PHE A 66 6.57 -14.31 2.95
C PHE A 66 5.49 -15.36 2.70
N PHE A 67 5.73 -16.23 1.73
CA PHE A 67 4.87 -17.37 1.44
C PHE A 67 5.62 -18.65 1.81
N GLU A 68 4.92 -19.60 2.40
CA GLU A 68 5.45 -20.96 2.56
C GLU A 68 5.23 -21.71 1.25
N ASP A 69 6.27 -21.78 0.42
CA ASP A 69 6.28 -22.66 -0.75
C ASP A 69 6.55 -24.09 -0.27
N THR A 70 5.55 -24.96 -0.38
CA THR A 70 5.66 -26.40 -0.04
C THR A 70 5.89 -27.24 -1.29
#